data_AF-A0A529M647-F1
#
_entry.id   AF-A0A529M647-F1
#
_cell.length_a   1.000
_cell.length_b   1.000
_cell.length_c   1.000
_cell.angle_alpha   90.00
_cell.angle_beta   90.00
_cell.angle_gamma   90.00
#
_symmetry.space_group_name_H-M   'P 1'
#
loop_
_entity.id
_entity.type
_entity.pdbx_description
1 polymer ?
#
loop_
_entity_poly.entity_id
_entity_poly.type
_entity_poly.pdbx_seq_one_letter_code
_entity_poly.pdbx_strand_id
1 'polypeptide(L)'
;MVPVPRSSGRRLCLMLARESRSGGVHASGRQGCPTDTAKPVSRRPWSSPRRGNGRSAMGRHQRERRISQMKRLLLALLTAGTMIVSTAVQAQDHKTLGIVALLANDALNIAVIGGATDAAKAAGWDVKVTDTQASADQANAAMNSFAAQHVDAIFVLAFASSSIGSGLAAARDAHIPVGTWGGEIVPGIVATTSGRQVGDDSVKYLLEKAGDKANVLAMTFHPGKLCIDRGMAFDEGVK
;
A
#
# COMPACT_ATOMS: atom_id res chain seq x y z
N MET A 1 -31.35 -26.75 34.17
CA MET A 1 -30.09 -27.34 34.68
C MET A 1 -29.81 -28.60 33.90
N VAL A 2 -28.80 -28.56 33.02
CA VAL A 2 -28.33 -29.70 32.22
C VAL A 2 -26.82 -29.79 32.49
N PRO A 3 -26.26 -30.97 32.84
CA PRO A 3 -24.86 -31.07 33.22
C PRO A 3 -23.95 -31.24 32.00
N VAL A 4 -22.83 -30.52 32.00
CA VAL A 4 -21.72 -30.67 31.05
C VAL A 4 -20.71 -31.69 31.63
N PRO A 5 -20.24 -32.69 30.87
CA PRO A 5 -19.23 -33.62 31.34
C PRO A 5 -17.81 -33.05 31.23
N ARG A 6 -17.00 -33.30 32.27
CA ARG A 6 -15.54 -33.08 32.31
C ARG A 6 -14.81 -34.22 31.60
N SER A 7 -13.86 -33.90 30.73
CA SER A 7 -12.76 -34.80 30.32
C SER A 7 -11.49 -33.99 30.14
N SER A 8 -10.57 -34.06 31.10
CA SER A 8 -9.35 -34.90 31.08
C SER A 8 -8.29 -34.38 30.11
N GLY A 9 -7.21 -33.84 30.70
CA GLY A 9 -6.20 -33.07 30.01
C GLY A 9 -5.33 -33.83 29.02
N ARG A 10 -4.64 -33.04 28.20
CA ARG A 10 -3.41 -33.41 27.52
C ARG A 10 -2.44 -32.25 27.56
N ARG A 11 -1.18 -32.65 27.60
CA ARG A 11 -0.02 -31.94 28.09
C ARG A 11 0.46 -30.89 27.09
N LEU A 12 0.87 -29.77 27.67
CA LEU A 12 1.78 -28.78 27.13
C LEU A 12 3.06 -29.49 26.63
N CYS A 13 3.40 -29.32 25.35
CA CYS A 13 4.74 -29.62 24.86
C CYS A 13 5.28 -28.39 24.14
N LEU A 14 6.28 -27.80 24.80
CA LEU A 14 7.20 -26.77 24.34
C LEU A 14 7.71 -27.08 22.92
N MET A 15 7.69 -26.08 22.04
CA MET A 15 8.57 -26.06 20.88
C MET A 15 9.38 -24.76 20.93
N LEU A 16 10.59 -24.89 21.50
CA LEU A 16 11.62 -23.87 21.46
C LEU A 16 12.22 -23.82 20.06
N ALA A 17 12.28 -22.61 19.50
CA ALA A 17 13.05 -22.27 18.32
C ALA A 17 14.55 -22.54 18.59
N ARG A 18 15.23 -23.19 17.63
CA ARG A 18 16.68 -23.31 17.60
C ARG A 18 17.22 -22.42 16.49
N GLU A 19 18.04 -21.47 16.91
CA GLU A 19 18.82 -20.54 16.12
C GLU A 19 19.88 -21.29 15.29
N SER A 20 20.00 -20.91 14.01
CA SER A 20 21.08 -21.33 13.12
C SER A 20 21.97 -20.12 12.86
N ARG A 21 23.18 -20.15 13.43
CA ARG A 21 24.31 -19.33 12.98
C ARG A 21 25.29 -20.21 12.21
N SER A 22 25.92 -19.56 11.23
CA SER A 22 27.33 -19.61 10.86
C SER A 22 27.68 -20.18 9.48
N GLY A 23 28.51 -19.41 8.76
CA GLY A 23 29.44 -19.91 7.74
C GLY A 23 29.48 -19.06 6.47
N GLY A 24 30.55 -18.28 6.25
CA GLY A 24 30.84 -17.72 4.92
C GLY A 24 31.76 -16.49 4.90
N VAL A 25 33.04 -16.68 5.22
CA VAL A 25 34.13 -15.70 5.00
C VAL A 25 34.70 -15.87 3.59
N HIS A 26 34.82 -14.79 2.81
CA HIS A 26 35.82 -14.64 1.72
C HIS A 26 36.07 -13.15 1.49
N ALA A 27 37.22 -12.62 1.91
CA ALA A 27 38.48 -12.57 1.18
C ALA A 27 38.57 -11.38 0.22
N SER A 28 39.31 -10.37 0.68
CA SER A 28 39.69 -9.14 0.03
C SER A 28 40.58 -9.37 -1.20
N GLY A 29 40.21 -8.80 -2.34
CA GLY A 29 41.05 -8.68 -3.54
C GLY A 29 41.32 -7.21 -3.86
N ARG A 30 42.57 -6.78 -3.71
CA ARG A 30 43.09 -5.47 -4.13
C ARG A 30 43.23 -5.44 -5.67
N GLN A 31 42.72 -4.39 -6.30
CA GLN A 31 43.19 -3.87 -7.60
C GLN A 31 43.01 -2.34 -7.49
N GLY A 32 44.02 -1.48 -7.58
CA GLY A 32 45.09 -1.47 -8.57
C GLY A 32 44.78 -0.33 -9.54
N CYS A 33 45.12 0.90 -9.15
CA CYS A 33 45.00 2.11 -9.96
C CYS A 33 46.20 2.23 -10.89
N PRO A 34 46.02 2.59 -12.17
CA PRO A 34 47.05 3.32 -12.91
C PRO A 34 46.53 4.67 -13.37
N THR A 35 47.27 5.70 -12.96
CA THR A 35 47.38 6.99 -13.62
C THR A 35 47.83 6.78 -15.07
N ASP A 36 47.15 7.38 -16.05
CA ASP A 36 47.91 8.01 -17.13
C ASP A 36 47.20 9.14 -17.87
N THR A 37 48.09 10.05 -18.22
CA THR A 37 48.10 11.34 -18.89
C THR A 37 47.13 11.62 -20.05
N ALA A 38 46.71 12.89 -20.07
CA ALA A 38 45.99 13.56 -21.14
C ALA A 38 46.85 13.83 -22.39
N LYS A 39 46.25 13.74 -23.58
CA LYS A 39 46.60 14.56 -24.77
C LYS A 39 45.35 14.95 -25.56
N PRO A 40 45.23 16.21 -26.03
CA PRO A 40 44.07 16.69 -26.77
C PRO A 40 44.23 16.44 -28.28
N VAL A 41 43.19 15.89 -28.91
CA VAL A 41 43.07 15.84 -30.38
C VAL A 41 42.38 17.10 -30.88
N SER A 42 43.06 17.77 -31.82
CA SER A 42 42.71 19.05 -32.40
C SER A 42 41.51 18.98 -33.35
N ARG A 43 40.64 19.98 -33.22
CA ARG A 43 39.51 20.27 -34.11
C ARG A 43 40.02 20.75 -35.47
N ARG A 44 39.54 20.17 -36.57
CA ARG A 44 39.67 20.75 -37.91
C ARG A 44 38.39 21.53 -38.26
N PRO A 45 38.49 22.74 -38.86
CA PRO A 45 37.32 23.50 -39.26
C PRO A 45 36.69 22.96 -40.55
N TRP A 46 35.37 22.89 -40.54
CA TRP A 46 34.51 22.65 -41.70
C TRP A 46 34.50 23.90 -42.60
N SER A 47 35.04 23.80 -43.82
CA SER A 47 34.95 24.84 -44.85
C SER A 47 34.01 24.38 -45.96
N SER A 48 32.88 25.09 -46.09
CA SER A 48 31.93 24.96 -47.19
C SER A 48 32.33 25.79 -48.41
N PRO A 49 32.18 25.28 -49.64
CA PRO A 49 32.09 26.16 -50.81
C PRO A 49 30.73 26.09 -51.53
N ARG A 50 30.09 27.26 -51.55
CA ARG A 50 29.47 27.97 -52.67
C ARG A 50 28.37 27.30 -53.52
N ARG A 51 27.25 28.03 -53.54
CA ARG A 51 26.20 28.07 -54.58
C ARG A 51 26.80 28.13 -55.99
N GLY A 52 26.35 27.22 -56.84
CA GLY A 52 26.37 27.33 -58.30
C GLY A 52 24.93 27.30 -58.84
N ASN A 53 24.55 28.37 -59.55
CA ASN A 53 23.22 28.61 -60.09
C ASN A 53 23.15 27.99 -61.50
N GLY A 54 22.52 26.82 -61.64
CA GLY A 54 22.32 26.13 -62.92
C GLY A 54 20.83 26.05 -63.27
N ARG A 55 20.32 27.07 -63.95
CA ARG A 55 18.98 27.03 -64.57
C ARG A 55 19.06 26.19 -65.84
N SER A 56 18.61 24.95 -65.79
CA SER A 56 18.38 24.13 -66.99
C SER A 56 16.90 24.07 -67.34
N ALA A 57 16.58 24.62 -68.51
CA ALA A 57 15.25 24.70 -69.11
C ALA A 57 14.76 23.33 -69.61
N MET A 58 14.55 22.38 -68.70
CA MET A 58 13.97 21.06 -68.97
C MET A 58 12.69 20.87 -68.14
N GLY A 59 11.79 21.86 -68.17
CA GLY A 59 10.84 22.10 -67.06
C GLY A 59 9.35 22.16 -67.38
N ARG A 60 8.89 21.94 -68.61
CA ARG A 60 7.45 22.11 -68.93
C ARG A 60 6.69 20.79 -69.06
N HIS A 61 7.07 19.88 -69.96
CA HIS A 61 6.29 18.64 -70.14
C HIS A 61 6.40 17.60 -69.01
N GLN A 62 7.53 17.53 -68.31
CA GLN A 62 7.73 16.63 -67.16
C GLN A 62 7.04 17.14 -65.87
N ARG A 63 6.70 18.43 -65.82
CA ARG A 63 6.07 19.08 -64.66
C ARG A 63 4.56 18.90 -64.66
N GLU A 64 3.93 18.97 -65.84
CA GLU A 64 2.49 18.78 -66.01
C GLU A 64 2.04 17.34 -65.72
N ARG A 65 2.82 16.34 -66.12
CA ARG A 65 2.54 14.92 -65.84
C ARG A 65 2.59 14.60 -64.34
N ARG A 66 3.56 15.19 -63.61
CA ARG A 66 3.66 15.05 -62.15
C ARG A 66 2.51 15.72 -61.41
N ILE A 67 2.06 16.89 -61.85
CA ILE A 67 0.92 17.59 -61.22
C ILE A 67 -0.39 16.79 -61.41
N SER A 68 -0.57 16.14 -62.57
CA SER A 68 -1.75 15.31 -62.84
C SER A 68 -1.77 14.00 -62.04
N GLN A 69 -0.61 13.33 -61.89
CA GLN A 69 -0.51 12.14 -61.03
C GLN A 69 -0.64 12.46 -59.54
N MET A 70 -0.14 13.62 -59.09
CA MET A 70 -0.24 14.04 -57.69
C MET A 70 -1.68 14.45 -57.33
N LYS A 71 -2.44 15.04 -58.26
CA LYS A 71 -3.88 15.30 -58.08
C LYS A 71 -4.71 14.00 -58.01
N ARG A 72 -4.35 12.96 -58.77
CA ARG A 72 -5.02 11.65 -58.71
C ARG A 72 -4.69 10.89 -57.42
N LEU A 73 -3.47 11.04 -56.89
CA LEU A 73 -3.12 10.50 -55.57
C LEU A 73 -3.78 11.27 -54.41
N LEU A 74 -3.90 12.60 -54.52
CA LEU A 74 -4.55 13.43 -53.49
C LEU A 74 -6.07 13.24 -53.43
N LEU A 75 -6.73 12.89 -54.54
CA LEU A 75 -8.18 12.64 -54.56
C LEU A 75 -8.55 11.24 -54.04
N ALA A 76 -7.62 10.28 -54.03
CA ALA A 76 -7.83 8.93 -53.48
C ALA A 76 -7.64 8.84 -51.96
N LEU A 77 -7.06 9.87 -51.34
CA LEU A 77 -6.81 9.94 -49.88
C LEU A 77 -7.97 10.58 -49.10
N LEU A 78 -9.01 11.11 -49.76
CA LEU A 78 -10.11 11.81 -49.11
C LEU A 78 -11.34 10.94 -48.77
N THR A 79 -11.38 9.67 -49.22
CA THR A 79 -12.55 8.78 -49.06
C THR A 79 -12.34 7.61 -48.10
N ALA A 80 -11.29 7.64 -47.28
CA ALA A 80 -11.02 6.63 -46.24
C ALA A 80 -11.10 7.23 -44.81
N GLY A 81 -11.87 8.29 -44.63
CA GLY A 81 -12.16 8.89 -43.32
C GLY A 81 -13.42 8.29 -42.67
N THR A 82 -13.53 6.96 -42.63
CA THR A 82 -14.65 6.29 -41.99
C THR A 82 -14.34 6.08 -40.51
N MET A 83 -14.95 6.92 -39.66
CA MET A 83 -15.21 6.75 -38.22
C MET A 83 -14.24 5.86 -37.43
N ILE A 84 -13.16 6.44 -36.91
CA ILE A 84 -12.59 5.97 -35.65
C ILE A 84 -13.40 6.66 -34.54
N VAL A 85 -14.50 6.03 -34.13
CA VAL A 85 -15.06 6.33 -32.81
C VAL A 85 -14.07 5.73 -31.82
N SER A 86 -13.12 6.55 -31.38
CA SER A 86 -12.34 6.26 -30.19
C SER A 86 -13.33 6.21 -29.03
N THR A 87 -13.83 5.02 -28.72
CA THR A 87 -14.26 4.74 -27.35
C THR A 87 -13.01 4.85 -26.50
N ALA A 88 -12.72 6.07 -26.03
CA ALA A 88 -11.91 6.25 -24.86
C ALA A 88 -12.61 5.42 -23.80
N VAL A 89 -12.10 4.22 -23.53
CA VAL A 89 -12.30 3.56 -22.26
C VAL A 89 -11.82 4.59 -21.26
N GLN A 90 -12.75 5.34 -20.69
CA GLN A 90 -12.45 6.07 -19.48
C GLN A 90 -12.09 4.98 -18.49
N ALA A 91 -10.79 4.80 -18.25
CA ALA A 91 -10.35 4.12 -17.06
C ALA A 91 -11.04 4.85 -15.92
N GLN A 92 -12.08 4.24 -15.35
CA GLN A 92 -12.57 4.72 -14.08
C GLN A 92 -11.41 4.50 -13.13
N ASP A 93 -10.79 5.57 -12.65
CA ASP A 93 -9.84 5.50 -11.53
C ASP A 93 -10.64 4.99 -10.33
N HIS A 94 -10.64 3.67 -10.14
CA HIS A 94 -11.23 3.02 -8.97
C HIS A 94 -10.26 3.28 -7.82
N LYS A 95 -10.74 4.07 -6.86
CA LYS A 95 -9.97 4.32 -5.65
C LYS A 95 -9.73 3.01 -4.91
N THR A 96 -8.60 2.87 -4.24
CA THR A 96 -8.25 1.65 -3.49
C THR A 96 -8.14 1.93 -2.00
N LEU A 97 -8.83 1.13 -1.18
CA LEU A 97 -8.61 1.03 0.26
C LEU A 97 -7.62 -0.11 0.57
N GLY A 98 -6.49 0.22 1.21
CA GLY A 98 -5.59 -0.76 1.79
C GLY A 98 -5.93 -1.07 3.24
N ILE A 99 -6.34 -2.30 3.55
CA ILE A 99 -6.64 -2.76 4.91
C ILE A 99 -5.44 -3.55 5.45
N VAL A 100 -4.89 -3.09 6.57
CA VAL A 100 -3.84 -3.77 7.34
C VAL A 100 -4.51 -4.49 8.51
N ALA A 101 -4.81 -5.78 8.31
CA ALA A 101 -5.52 -6.60 9.28
C ALA A 101 -4.58 -7.12 10.37
N LEU A 102 -5.00 -7.03 11.63
CA LEU A 102 -4.25 -7.58 12.76
C LEU A 102 -4.20 -9.11 12.67
N LEU A 103 -5.36 -9.76 12.64
CA LEU A 103 -5.52 -11.22 12.45
C LEU A 103 -6.78 -11.43 11.61
N ALA A 104 -6.66 -11.86 10.34
CA ALA A 104 -7.83 -11.91 9.45
C ALA A 104 -8.78 -13.08 9.74
N ASN A 105 -8.39 -14.01 10.61
CA ASN A 105 -9.19 -15.17 11.01
C ASN A 105 -9.87 -15.01 12.40
N ASP A 106 -9.63 -13.90 13.09
CA ASP A 106 -10.32 -13.58 14.33
C ASP A 106 -11.73 -13.03 14.03
N ALA A 107 -12.75 -13.48 14.78
CA ALA A 107 -14.15 -13.17 14.50
C ALA A 107 -14.46 -11.66 14.55
N LEU A 108 -13.85 -10.91 15.47
CA LEU A 108 -14.03 -9.47 15.56
C LEU A 108 -13.38 -8.78 14.34
N ASN A 109 -12.16 -9.16 14.00
CA ASN A 109 -11.47 -8.61 12.84
C ASN A 109 -12.18 -8.94 11.52
N ILE A 110 -12.73 -10.15 11.37
CA ILE A 110 -13.56 -10.52 10.21
C ILE A 110 -14.72 -9.55 10.05
N ALA A 111 -15.44 -9.24 11.13
CA ALA A 111 -16.56 -8.30 11.09
C ALA A 111 -16.11 -6.87 10.74
N VAL A 112 -14.99 -6.41 11.31
CA VAL A 112 -14.42 -5.08 11.03
C VAL A 112 -13.94 -4.96 9.58
N ILE A 113 -13.22 -5.96 9.08
CA ILE A 113 -12.75 -6.03 7.69
C ILE A 113 -13.95 -6.07 6.73
N GLY A 114 -14.97 -6.87 7.05
CA GLY A 114 -16.21 -6.94 6.27
C GLY A 114 -16.90 -5.60 6.18
N GLY A 115 -17.15 -4.94 7.31
CA GLY A 115 -17.79 -3.61 7.34
C GLY A 115 -17.01 -2.54 6.59
N ALA A 116 -15.68 -2.50 6.74
CA ALA A 116 -14.83 -1.59 5.97
C ALA A 116 -14.85 -1.90 4.46
N THR A 117 -14.86 -3.18 4.11
CA THR A 117 -14.94 -3.64 2.72
C THR A 117 -16.26 -3.25 2.07
N ASP A 118 -17.37 -3.44 2.77
CA ASP A 118 -18.71 -3.11 2.29
C ASP A 118 -18.87 -1.60 2.10
N ALA A 119 -18.36 -0.80 3.06
CA ALA A 119 -18.38 0.66 2.94
C ALA A 119 -17.54 1.16 1.75
N ALA A 120 -16.34 0.59 1.54
CA ALA A 120 -15.49 0.94 0.41
C ALA A 120 -16.14 0.56 -0.93
N LYS A 121 -16.68 -0.65 -1.05
CA LYS A 121 -17.38 -1.11 -2.26
C LYS A 121 -18.63 -0.29 -2.56
N ALA A 122 -19.40 0.09 -1.53
CA ALA A 122 -20.55 0.98 -1.69
C ALA A 122 -20.15 2.37 -2.21
N ALA A 123 -18.92 2.82 -1.90
CA ALA A 123 -18.35 4.05 -2.43
C ALA A 123 -17.70 3.87 -3.83
N GLY A 124 -17.72 2.66 -4.40
CA GLY A 124 -17.09 2.34 -5.69
C GLY A 124 -15.57 2.17 -5.61
N TRP A 125 -15.03 1.79 -4.44
CA TRP A 125 -13.60 1.59 -4.22
C TRP A 125 -13.24 0.11 -4.24
N ASP A 126 -12.06 -0.19 -4.77
CA ASP A 126 -11.40 -1.47 -4.61
C ASP A 126 -10.85 -1.64 -3.18
N VAL A 127 -10.68 -2.89 -2.77
CA VAL A 127 -10.19 -3.23 -1.42
C VAL A 127 -9.06 -4.24 -1.52
N LYS A 128 -7.93 -3.93 -0.89
CA LYS A 128 -6.81 -4.85 -0.70
C LYS A 128 -6.63 -5.12 0.77
N VAL A 129 -6.61 -6.38 1.18
CA VAL A 129 -6.41 -6.77 2.59
C VAL A 129 -5.05 -7.47 2.72
N THR A 130 -4.27 -7.07 3.71
CA THR A 130 -3.05 -7.79 4.13
C THR A 130 -3.20 -8.23 5.57
N ASP A 131 -3.15 -9.54 5.80
CA ASP A 131 -3.11 -10.13 7.13
C ASP A 131 -1.67 -10.07 7.66
N THR A 132 -1.51 -9.48 8.84
CA THR A 132 -0.19 -9.25 9.46
C THR A 132 0.15 -10.27 10.53
N GLN A 133 -0.76 -11.19 10.86
CA GLN A 133 -0.56 -12.19 11.92
C GLN A 133 -0.11 -11.58 13.26
N ALA A 134 -0.67 -10.41 13.59
CA ALA A 134 -0.35 -9.57 14.74
C ALA A 134 1.11 -9.07 14.81
N SER A 135 1.84 -9.09 13.70
CA SER A 135 3.22 -8.58 13.61
C SER A 135 3.24 -7.10 13.22
N ALA A 136 3.82 -6.27 14.10
CA ALA A 136 4.05 -4.86 13.80
C ALA A 136 4.99 -4.64 12.61
N ASP A 137 5.99 -5.51 12.43
CA ASP A 137 6.89 -5.46 11.28
C ASP A 137 6.13 -5.72 9.97
N GLN A 138 5.23 -6.70 9.96
CA GLN A 138 4.38 -6.97 8.80
C GLN A 138 3.37 -5.85 8.56
N ALA A 139 2.84 -5.23 9.62
CA ALA A 139 1.97 -4.06 9.49
C ALA A 139 2.70 -2.88 8.84
N ASN A 140 3.92 -2.57 9.30
CA ASN A 140 4.76 -1.56 8.66
C ASN A 140 5.05 -1.91 7.20
N ALA A 141 5.43 -3.15 6.89
CA ALA A 141 5.67 -3.59 5.52
C ALA A 141 4.42 -3.44 4.62
N ALA A 142 3.24 -3.78 5.14
CA ALA A 142 1.97 -3.62 4.42
C ALA A 142 1.67 -2.15 4.14
N MET A 143 1.81 -1.27 5.14
CA MET A 143 1.60 0.17 4.97
C MET A 143 2.59 0.78 3.96
N ASN A 144 3.86 0.40 4.03
CA ASN A 144 4.87 0.83 3.06
C ASN A 144 4.53 0.36 1.64
N SER A 145 4.06 -0.87 1.49
CA SER A 145 3.63 -1.42 0.20
C SER A 145 2.41 -0.68 -0.35
N PHE A 146 1.42 -0.37 0.49
CA PHE A 146 0.27 0.43 0.10
C PHE A 146 0.64 1.87 -0.27
N ALA A 147 1.58 2.48 0.44
CA ALA A 147 2.11 3.80 0.09
C ALA A 147 2.81 3.79 -1.28
N ALA A 148 3.67 2.79 -1.54
CA ALA A 148 4.34 2.63 -2.83
C ALA A 148 3.36 2.33 -3.98
N GLN A 149 2.23 1.68 -3.68
CA GLN A 149 1.15 1.43 -4.63
C GLN A 149 0.21 2.64 -4.82
N HIS A 150 0.41 3.74 -4.09
CA HIS A 150 -0.46 4.91 -4.12
C HIS A 150 -1.95 4.59 -3.91
N VAL A 151 -2.27 3.75 -2.91
CA VAL A 151 -3.67 3.57 -2.52
C VAL A 151 -4.26 4.89 -2.00
N ASP A 152 -5.58 5.04 -2.08
CA ASP A 152 -6.26 6.29 -1.72
C ASP A 152 -6.47 6.47 -0.21
N ALA A 153 -6.53 5.37 0.53
CA ALA A 153 -6.58 5.38 1.99
C ALA A 153 -6.02 4.07 2.56
N ILE A 154 -5.56 4.14 3.81
CA ILE A 154 -5.16 2.96 4.58
C ILE A 154 -6.03 2.85 5.82
N PHE A 155 -6.50 1.63 6.12
CA PHE A 155 -7.20 1.30 7.35
C PHE A 155 -6.43 0.26 8.15
N VAL A 156 -5.93 0.64 9.33
CA VAL A 156 -5.06 -0.22 10.16
C VAL A 156 -5.80 -0.70 11.41
N LEU A 157 -5.78 -2.00 11.67
CA LEU A 157 -6.49 -2.59 12.81
C LEU A 157 -5.58 -2.70 14.04
N ALA A 158 -5.96 -1.99 15.10
CA ALA A 158 -5.55 -2.18 16.50
C ALA A 158 -4.05 -2.19 16.82
N PHE A 159 -3.18 -1.70 15.94
CA PHE A 159 -1.77 -1.47 16.27
C PHE A 159 -1.60 -0.16 17.05
N ALA A 160 -0.67 -0.16 18.01
CA ALA A 160 -0.23 1.07 18.67
C ALA A 160 0.56 1.92 17.68
N SER A 161 0.36 3.24 17.66
CA SER A 161 1.02 4.11 16.69
C SER A 161 2.55 4.08 16.83
N SER A 162 3.04 3.84 18.05
CA SER A 162 4.46 3.66 18.36
C SER A 162 5.08 2.43 17.72
N SER A 163 4.31 1.38 17.38
CA SER A 163 4.83 0.18 16.72
C SER A 163 4.74 0.23 15.19
N ILE A 164 3.94 1.13 14.63
CA ILE A 164 3.74 1.29 13.17
C ILE A 164 4.31 2.61 12.61
N GLY A 165 5.31 3.17 13.28
CA GLY A 165 5.86 4.49 12.96
C GLY A 165 6.41 4.63 11.53
N SER A 166 7.05 3.59 10.99
CA SER A 166 7.58 3.65 9.63
C SER A 166 6.47 3.60 8.57
N GLY A 167 5.43 2.79 8.80
CA GLY A 167 4.24 2.77 7.96
C GLY A 167 3.48 4.09 7.95
N LEU A 168 3.30 4.71 9.14
CA LEU A 168 2.68 6.04 9.26
C LEU A 168 3.50 7.12 8.55
N ALA A 169 4.83 7.07 8.65
CA ALA A 169 5.70 7.99 7.93
C ALA A 169 5.55 7.84 6.41
N ALA A 170 5.55 6.61 5.89
CA ALA A 170 5.38 6.35 4.47
C ALA A 170 4.01 6.82 3.93
N ALA A 171 2.93 6.58 4.68
CA ALA A 171 1.60 7.06 4.32
C ALA A 171 1.54 8.59 4.27
N ARG A 172 2.11 9.26 5.29
CA ARG A 172 2.19 10.74 5.33
C ARG A 172 2.99 11.30 4.15
N ASP A 173 4.16 10.73 3.86
CA ASP A 173 5.04 11.19 2.79
C ASP A 173 4.40 10.98 1.41
N ALA A 174 3.52 9.97 1.27
CA ALA A 174 2.69 9.73 0.10
C ALA A 174 1.35 10.51 0.10
N HIS A 175 1.08 11.32 1.13
CA HIS A 175 -0.17 12.06 1.33
C HIS A 175 -1.43 11.17 1.41
N ILE A 176 -1.31 9.96 1.95
CA ILE A 176 -2.40 9.00 2.10
C ILE A 176 -3.00 9.12 3.50
N PRO A 177 -4.32 9.37 3.64
CA PRO A 177 -4.98 9.40 4.94
C PRO A 177 -5.05 8.01 5.57
N VAL A 178 -4.79 7.93 6.88
CA VAL A 178 -4.88 6.68 7.64
C VAL A 178 -6.07 6.74 8.59
N GLY A 179 -6.99 5.78 8.48
CA GLY A 179 -7.96 5.48 9.52
C GLY A 179 -7.48 4.29 10.36
N THR A 180 -7.91 4.21 11.62
CA THR A 180 -7.62 3.03 12.44
C THR A 180 -8.85 2.46 13.13
N TRP A 181 -8.81 1.17 13.45
CA TRP A 181 -9.75 0.53 14.36
C TRP A 181 -9.07 0.35 15.72
N GLY A 182 -9.44 1.17 16.71
CA GLY A 182 -8.87 1.07 18.04
C GLY A 182 -7.40 1.50 18.18
N GLY A 183 -6.88 2.24 17.19
CA GLY A 183 -5.60 2.93 17.29
C GLY A 183 -5.77 4.32 17.94
N GLU A 184 -4.68 5.09 18.00
CA GLU A 184 -4.68 6.43 18.58
C GLU A 184 -4.93 7.50 17.51
N ILE A 185 -5.34 8.71 17.93
CA ILE A 185 -5.30 9.89 17.06
C ILE A 185 -3.94 10.56 17.23
N VAL A 186 -3.06 10.34 16.26
CA VAL A 186 -1.74 11.00 16.13
C VAL A 186 -1.61 11.62 14.73
N PRO A 187 -0.63 12.50 14.46
CA PRO A 187 -0.45 13.08 13.13
C PRO A 187 -0.40 12.02 12.03
N GLY A 188 -1.25 12.16 11.02
CA GLY A 188 -1.41 11.19 9.92
C GLY A 188 -2.61 10.24 10.08
N ILE A 189 -3.16 10.10 11.28
CA ILE A 189 -4.40 9.34 11.53
C ILE A 189 -5.58 10.32 11.58
N VAL A 190 -6.55 10.15 10.68
CA VAL A 190 -7.69 11.06 10.50
C VAL A 190 -8.94 10.60 11.24
N ALA A 191 -9.03 9.31 11.59
CA ALA A 191 -10.16 8.74 12.31
C ALA A 191 -9.73 7.49 13.09
N THR A 192 -10.38 7.26 14.24
CA THR A 192 -10.26 6.02 15.02
C THR A 192 -11.55 5.72 15.77
N THR A 193 -11.65 4.49 16.29
CA THR A 193 -12.61 4.11 17.33
C THR A 193 -11.94 4.10 18.70
N SER A 194 -12.69 4.43 19.76
CA SER A 194 -12.15 4.45 21.12
C SER A 194 -12.18 3.05 21.75
N GLY A 195 -11.00 2.44 21.94
CA GLY A 195 -10.86 1.21 22.72
C GLY A 195 -11.21 1.43 24.20
N ARG A 196 -10.88 2.61 24.72
CA ARG A 196 -11.09 2.99 26.12
C ARG A 196 -12.57 3.08 26.48
N GLN A 197 -13.36 3.82 25.71
CA GLN A 197 -14.80 3.97 25.94
C GLN A 197 -15.52 2.61 25.94
N VAL A 198 -15.17 1.74 24.98
CA VAL A 198 -15.73 0.37 24.93
C VAL A 198 -15.35 -0.43 26.17
N GLY A 199 -14.13 -0.26 26.69
CA GLY A 199 -13.69 -0.85 27.95
C GLY A 199 -14.53 -0.36 29.13
N ASP A 200 -14.67 0.96 29.28
CA ASP A 200 -15.41 1.58 30.37
C ASP A 200 -16.89 1.12 30.37
N ASP A 201 -17.54 1.09 29.20
CA ASP A 201 -18.92 0.61 29.05
C ASP A 201 -19.06 -0.89 29.37
N SER A 202 -18.08 -1.70 28.97
CA SER A 202 -18.06 -3.14 29.24
C SER A 202 -17.91 -3.44 30.73
N VAL A 203 -17.04 -2.70 31.42
CA VAL A 203 -16.78 -2.85 32.85
C VAL A 203 -18.00 -2.41 33.65
N LYS A 204 -18.60 -1.27 33.28
CA LYS A 204 -19.85 -0.80 33.88
C LYS A 204 -20.94 -1.86 33.78
N TYR A 205 -21.17 -2.40 32.57
CA TYR A 205 -22.16 -3.45 32.37
C TYR A 205 -21.85 -4.71 33.18
N LEU A 206 -20.58 -5.12 33.23
CA LEU A 206 -20.15 -6.28 34.02
C LEU A 206 -20.47 -6.09 35.50
N LEU A 207 -20.10 -4.96 36.08
CA LEU A 207 -20.31 -4.67 37.51
C LEU A 207 -21.80 -4.57 37.86
N GLU A 208 -22.60 -3.95 37.00
CA GLU A 208 -24.07 -3.90 37.14
C GLU A 208 -24.72 -5.29 37.18
N LYS A 209 -24.13 -6.29 36.51
CA LYS A 209 -24.66 -7.67 36.47
C LYS A 209 -24.05 -8.59 37.52
N ALA A 210 -22.77 -8.42 37.82
CA ALA A 210 -22.03 -9.30 38.73
C ALA A 210 -22.29 -8.96 40.21
N GLY A 211 -22.54 -7.68 40.52
CA GLY A 211 -22.72 -7.17 41.88
C GLY A 211 -21.42 -7.17 42.70
N ASP A 212 -21.51 -6.63 43.92
CA ASP A 212 -20.36 -6.18 44.73
C ASP A 212 -19.47 -7.29 45.32
N LYS A 213 -19.76 -8.57 45.04
CA LYS A 213 -19.06 -9.73 45.65
C LYS A 213 -18.57 -10.76 44.63
N ALA A 214 -18.46 -10.38 43.36
CA ALA A 214 -18.01 -11.26 42.31
C ALA A 214 -16.48 -11.38 42.27
N ASN A 215 -15.99 -12.60 42.01
CA ASN A 215 -14.60 -12.81 41.60
C ASN A 215 -14.56 -12.83 40.06
N VAL A 216 -13.77 -11.94 39.46
CA VAL A 216 -13.67 -11.82 38.00
C VAL A 216 -12.27 -12.26 37.55
N LEU A 217 -12.22 -13.14 36.55
CA LEU A 217 -10.98 -13.48 35.86
C LEU A 217 -10.84 -12.61 34.61
N ALA A 218 -9.82 -11.75 34.56
CA ALA A 218 -9.49 -10.97 33.39
C ALA A 218 -8.61 -11.78 32.42
N MET A 219 -9.08 -11.99 31.20
CA MET A 219 -8.30 -12.58 30.11
C MET A 219 -7.88 -11.47 29.16
N THR A 220 -6.59 -11.12 29.18
CA THR A 220 -6.06 -9.96 28.47
C THR A 220 -5.21 -10.36 27.26
N PHE A 221 -5.19 -9.49 26.26
CA PHE A 221 -4.36 -9.60 25.06
C PHE A 221 -3.61 -8.29 24.90
N HIS A 222 -2.28 -8.31 24.95
CA HIS A 222 -1.47 -7.08 24.94
C HIS A 222 -0.87 -6.68 23.58
N PRO A 223 -0.78 -7.54 22.54
CA PRO A 223 -0.25 -7.08 21.25
C PRO A 223 -1.06 -5.96 20.57
N GLY A 224 -2.37 -5.84 20.85
CA GLY A 224 -3.25 -4.83 20.24
C GLY A 224 -3.52 -3.64 21.16
N LYS A 225 -3.38 -2.41 20.65
CA LYS A 225 -3.66 -1.16 21.37
C LYS A 225 -5.08 -1.10 21.93
N LEU A 226 -6.06 -1.51 21.13
CA LEU A 226 -7.46 -1.60 21.54
C LEU A 226 -7.66 -2.52 22.76
N CYS A 227 -6.88 -3.60 22.85
CA CYS A 227 -6.96 -4.54 23.95
C CYS A 227 -6.26 -4.02 25.20
N ILE A 228 -5.15 -3.29 25.04
CA ILE A 228 -4.48 -2.57 26.13
C ILE A 228 -5.44 -1.55 26.75
N ASP A 229 -6.13 -0.75 25.94
CA ASP A 229 -7.06 0.29 26.44
C ASP A 229 -8.22 -0.30 27.25
N ARG A 230 -8.74 -1.45 26.81
CA ARG A 230 -9.78 -2.19 27.54
C ARG A 230 -9.26 -2.80 28.84
N GLY A 231 -8.02 -3.30 28.85
CA GLY A 231 -7.36 -3.80 30.06
C GLY A 231 -7.21 -2.70 31.10
N MET A 232 -6.75 -1.51 30.68
CA MET A 232 -6.65 -0.36 31.58
C MET A 232 -8.02 0.07 32.13
N ALA A 233 -9.05 0.15 31.27
CA ALA A 233 -10.42 0.44 31.72
C ALA A 233 -10.92 -0.57 32.76
N PHE A 234 -10.63 -1.86 32.54
CA PHE A 234 -10.95 -2.92 33.48
C PHE A 234 -10.24 -2.74 34.82
N ASP A 235 -8.90 -2.61 34.80
CA ASP A 235 -8.09 -2.48 36.01
C ASP A 235 -8.44 -1.22 36.82
N GLU A 236 -8.89 -0.16 36.17
CA GLU A 236 -9.36 1.05 36.84
C GLU A 236 -10.78 0.90 37.39
N GLY A 237 -11.69 0.27 36.65
CA GLY A 237 -13.11 0.19 37.02
C GLY A 237 -13.46 -0.88 38.04
N VAL A 238 -12.64 -1.93 38.22
CA VAL A 238 -12.88 -3.00 39.20
C VAL A 238 -12.23 -2.77 40.57
N LYS A 239 -11.60 -1.61 40.77
CA LYS A 239 -11.11 -1.15 42.08
C LYS A 239 -12.26 -0.73 42.98
#